data_AF-A0A1T3CQ30-F1
#
_entry.id   AF-A0A1T3CQ30-F1
#
_cell.length_a   1.000
_cell.length_b   1.000
_cell.length_c   1.000
_cell.angle_alpha   90.00
_cell.angle_beta   90.00
_cell.angle_gamma   90.00
#
_symmetry.space_group_name_H-M   'P 1'
#
loop_
_entity.id
_entity.type
_entity.pdbx_description
1 polymer ?
#
loop_
_entity_poly.entity_id
_entity_poly.type
_entity_poly.pdbx_seq_one_letter_code
_entity_poly.pdbx_strand_id
1 'polypeptide(L)'
;MARISFGQRYQRDPGTATVLVTHQRVASEHASGDRDCSICTDTKEDILFPRFSPTASCLHPPTACLECLERSIRSDLTSKIWTDIRCPECREFLDYTDIQRYADEETFKRYETLALRAAMAEAENFFWCTSGCGSGQIHESGQDQPIVICLHCTHRSCFHHNVAWHQGLTCDEYDQLLADPDNFRSKLEIDNEAWAAAQEAQLEADRAMAQGLLEEERRVREMREMREREERERTRKAIELARQIAARRKAEEDMSRETVGRTTKPCPGCGWAIEKNDGCSHMTCVKCKHQFCYECGADHKQILEKDNTVHKEDCKFHPSQLEDSAESEVRDNDEGDGDDTEEGDWDEGDFEDEEDEEEEVIVIRGSIRRFK
;
A
#
# COMPACT_ATOMS: atom_id res chain seq x y z
N MET A 1 68.65 -4.02 -12.77
CA MET A 1 69.51 -5.08 -12.21
C MET A 1 70.11 -4.58 -10.89
N ALA A 2 69.44 -4.82 -9.77
CA ALA A 2 70.01 -4.59 -8.45
C ALA A 2 69.53 -5.73 -7.55
N ARG A 3 70.42 -6.69 -7.28
CA ARG A 3 70.19 -7.73 -6.28
C ARG A 3 70.56 -7.14 -4.93
N ILE A 4 69.57 -6.86 -4.10
CA ILE A 4 69.78 -6.49 -2.71
C ILE A 4 69.79 -7.79 -1.91
N SER A 5 70.98 -8.28 -1.56
CA SER A 5 71.14 -9.40 -0.63
C SER A 5 71.15 -8.86 0.80
N PHE A 6 70.09 -9.16 1.55
CA PHE A 6 69.98 -8.90 2.98
C PHE A 6 71.00 -9.73 3.77
N GLY A 7 71.70 -9.12 4.74
CA GLY A 7 72.45 -9.86 5.78
C GLY A 7 73.95 -9.57 5.92
N GLN A 8 74.57 -8.69 5.13
CA GLN A 8 76.00 -8.39 5.27
C GLN A 8 76.25 -7.21 6.21
N ARG A 9 76.97 -7.44 7.32
CA ARG A 9 77.59 -6.35 8.09
C ARG A 9 78.86 -5.91 7.37
N TYR A 10 78.89 -4.64 6.94
CA TYR A 10 80.05 -4.02 6.31
C TYR A 10 80.90 -3.31 7.37
N GLN A 11 82.19 -3.65 7.49
CA GLN A 11 83.18 -2.77 8.12
C GLN A 11 84.14 -2.29 7.03
N ARG A 12 84.21 -0.96 6.84
CA ARG A 12 85.22 -0.32 6.00
C ARG A 12 86.49 -0.16 6.83
N ASP A 13 87.59 -0.72 6.36
CA ASP A 13 88.93 -0.39 6.85
C ASP A 13 89.30 1.04 6.39
N PRO A 14 89.76 1.96 7.26
CA PRO A 14 90.03 3.35 6.88
C PRO A 14 91.19 3.54 5.87
N GLY A 15 91.91 2.47 5.52
CA GLY A 15 93.16 2.54 4.75
C GLY A 15 93.16 1.89 3.37
N THR A 16 92.19 1.05 3.00
CA THR A 16 92.18 0.40 1.67
C THR A 16 90.77 0.22 1.11
N ALA A 17 90.61 0.41 -0.20
CA ALA A 17 89.35 0.24 -0.93
C ALA A 17 89.01 -1.26 -1.18
N THR A 18 89.38 -2.14 -0.26
CA THR A 18 89.13 -3.57 -0.33
C THR A 18 88.08 -3.92 0.73
N VAL A 19 86.89 -4.32 0.28
CA VAL A 19 85.85 -4.86 1.17
C VAL A 19 86.24 -6.29 1.53
N LEU A 20 86.82 -6.48 2.72
CA LEU A 20 87.09 -7.80 3.27
C LEU A 20 85.78 -8.40 3.79
N VAL A 21 85.22 -9.34 3.02
CA VAL A 21 84.09 -10.17 3.47
C VAL A 21 84.64 -11.28 4.37
N THR A 22 84.84 -11.00 5.65
CA THR A 22 85.21 -12.02 6.62
C THR A 22 83.94 -12.63 7.24
N HIS A 23 83.37 -13.65 6.59
CA HIS A 23 82.45 -14.58 7.26
C HIS A 23 83.27 -15.56 8.11
N GLN A 24 83.94 -15.06 9.15
CA GLN A 24 84.79 -15.91 9.98
C GLN A 24 83.90 -16.63 11.01
N ARG A 25 83.42 -17.82 10.63
CA ARG A 25 82.67 -18.70 11.54
C ARG A 25 83.59 -19.25 12.61
N VAL A 26 83.07 -19.41 13.83
CA VAL A 26 83.84 -19.97 14.95
C VAL A 26 84.05 -21.46 14.68
N ALA A 27 85.30 -21.89 14.63
CA ALA A 27 85.65 -23.30 14.43
C ALA A 27 85.38 -24.11 15.70
N SER A 28 85.15 -25.41 15.54
CA SER A 28 85.17 -26.35 16.67
C SER A 28 86.52 -26.29 17.38
N GLU A 29 86.50 -26.18 18.71
CA GLU A 29 87.70 -26.25 19.56
C GLU A 29 88.24 -27.69 19.70
N HIS A 30 87.47 -28.69 19.27
CA HIS A 30 87.79 -30.12 19.38
C HIS A 30 88.19 -30.68 18.01
N ALA A 31 89.37 -31.32 17.96
CA ALA A 31 90.00 -31.78 16.71
C ALA A 31 89.86 -33.28 16.46
N SER A 32 89.58 -34.11 17.47
CA SER A 32 89.41 -35.57 17.34
C SER A 32 88.83 -36.19 18.63
N GLY A 33 87.80 -37.04 18.51
CA GLY A 33 87.27 -37.86 19.61
C GLY A 33 85.76 -38.07 19.55
N ASP A 34 85.23 -38.62 20.65
CA ASP A 34 83.80 -38.67 20.95
C ASP A 34 83.44 -37.46 21.82
N ARG A 35 82.30 -36.83 21.54
CA ARG A 35 81.81 -35.66 22.25
C ARG A 35 80.32 -35.73 22.52
N ASP A 36 79.90 -35.12 23.62
CA ASP A 36 78.50 -35.13 24.04
C ASP A 36 77.72 -33.97 23.41
N CYS A 37 76.53 -34.28 22.89
CA CYS A 37 75.63 -33.28 22.31
C CYS A 37 74.92 -32.47 23.39
N SER A 38 74.95 -31.14 23.32
CA SER A 38 74.27 -30.25 24.27
C SER A 38 72.74 -30.31 24.23
N ILE A 39 72.15 -30.96 23.21
CA ILE A 39 70.69 -31.03 23.01
C ILE A 39 70.14 -32.42 23.35
N CYS A 40 70.73 -33.49 22.81
CA CYS A 40 70.26 -34.86 23.05
C CYS A 40 71.06 -35.61 24.12
N THR A 41 72.16 -35.04 24.63
CA THR A 41 73.04 -35.65 25.64
C THR A 41 73.70 -36.97 25.23
N ASP A 42 73.59 -37.36 23.96
CA ASP A 42 74.26 -38.54 23.42
C ASP A 42 75.73 -38.25 23.12
N THR A 43 76.60 -39.20 23.46
CA THR A 43 78.01 -39.23 23.06
C THR A 43 78.12 -39.69 21.61
N LYS A 44 78.70 -38.85 20.76
CA LYS A 44 78.80 -39.08 19.31
C LYS A 44 80.19 -38.71 18.79
N GLU A 45 80.60 -39.33 17.69
CA GLU A 45 81.86 -39.00 17.02
C GLU A 45 81.87 -37.54 16.53
N ASP A 46 83.03 -36.87 16.59
CA ASP A 46 83.23 -35.49 16.14
C ASP A 46 82.74 -35.21 14.71
N ILE A 47 82.72 -36.22 13.83
CA ILE A 47 82.23 -36.11 12.44
C ILE A 47 80.72 -35.80 12.35
N LEU A 48 79.97 -36.15 13.40
CA LEU A 48 78.52 -35.91 13.50
C LEU A 48 78.20 -34.52 14.05
N PHE A 49 79.21 -33.65 14.19
CA PHE A 49 79.07 -32.27 14.62
C PHE A 49 79.52 -31.32 13.49
N PRO A 50 78.91 -30.13 13.40
CA PRO A 50 79.42 -29.09 12.52
C PRO A 50 80.88 -28.75 12.84
N ARG A 51 81.71 -28.59 11.81
CA ARG A 51 83.10 -28.11 11.96
C ARG A 51 83.18 -26.62 12.34
N PHE A 52 82.14 -25.87 12.03
CA PHE A 52 82.03 -24.43 12.25
C PHE A 52 80.68 -24.12 12.88
N SER A 53 80.57 -22.93 13.48
CA SER A 53 79.31 -22.41 14.01
C SER A 53 78.17 -22.52 12.98
N PRO A 54 76.94 -22.85 13.43
CA PRO A 54 75.81 -23.11 12.52
C PRO A 54 75.51 -21.93 11.58
N THR A 55 75.67 -20.69 12.06
CA THR A 55 75.53 -19.48 11.24
C THR A 55 76.76 -18.59 11.38
N ALA A 56 76.91 -17.63 10.47
CA ALA A 56 77.94 -16.60 10.57
C ALA A 56 77.70 -15.61 11.74
N SER A 57 76.48 -15.55 12.27
CA SER A 57 76.10 -14.70 13.40
C SER A 57 76.33 -15.38 14.75
N CYS A 58 76.48 -16.71 14.77
CA CYS A 58 76.81 -17.46 15.97
C CYS A 58 78.24 -17.15 16.45
N LEU A 59 78.36 -16.63 17.67
CA LEU A 59 79.65 -16.38 18.36
C LEU A 59 80.09 -17.55 19.26
N HIS A 60 79.51 -18.73 19.07
CA HIS A 60 79.77 -19.91 19.90
C HIS A 60 80.33 -21.05 19.05
N PRO A 61 81.16 -21.94 19.63
CA PRO A 61 81.54 -23.18 18.99
C PRO A 61 80.33 -24.11 18.89
N PRO A 62 80.27 -25.00 17.89
CA PRO A 62 79.15 -25.92 17.71
C PRO A 62 79.19 -27.02 18.78
N THR A 63 78.16 -27.09 19.64
CA THR A 63 78.02 -28.15 20.67
C THR A 63 76.86 -29.10 20.41
N ALA A 64 75.99 -28.78 19.44
CA ALA A 64 74.91 -29.63 18.97
C ALA A 64 75.35 -30.55 17.83
N CYS A 65 74.91 -31.80 17.86
CA CYS A 65 75.10 -32.73 16.75
C CYS A 65 74.21 -32.35 15.54
N LEU A 66 74.59 -32.82 14.35
CA LEU A 66 73.91 -32.54 13.08
C LEU A 66 72.43 -32.96 13.11
N GLU A 67 72.13 -34.14 13.68
CA GLU A 67 70.74 -34.61 13.81
C GLU A 67 69.87 -33.69 14.67
N CYS A 68 70.43 -33.11 15.74
CA CYS A 68 69.70 -32.18 16.59
C CYS A 68 69.46 -30.85 15.88
N LEU A 69 70.42 -30.38 15.07
CA LEU A 69 70.25 -29.20 14.23
C LEU A 69 69.18 -29.42 13.17
N GLU A 70 69.23 -30.55 12.46
CA GLU A 70 68.24 -30.94 11.46
C GLU A 70 66.83 -31.02 12.07
N ARG A 71 66.68 -31.70 13.21
CA ARG A 71 65.40 -31.79 13.95
C ARG A 71 64.91 -30.43 14.42
N SER A 72 65.81 -29.55 14.86
CA SER A 72 65.46 -28.18 15.25
C SER A 72 64.92 -27.38 14.07
N ILE A 73 65.59 -27.43 12.92
CA ILE A 73 65.16 -26.73 11.70
C ILE A 73 63.80 -27.26 11.23
N ARG A 74 63.62 -28.59 11.19
CA ARG A 74 62.34 -29.22 10.83
C ARG A 74 61.21 -28.80 11.79
N SER A 75 61.49 -28.78 13.10
CA SER A 75 60.51 -28.38 14.11
C SER A 75 60.15 -26.92 13.98
N ASP A 76 61.13 -26.03 13.77
CA ASP A 76 60.90 -24.60 13.59
C ASP A 76 60.08 -24.33 12.31
N LEU A 77 60.41 -24.99 11.20
CA LEU A 77 59.67 -24.86 9.94
C LEU A 77 58.20 -25.33 10.05
N THR A 78 57.92 -26.27 10.96
CA THR A 78 56.56 -26.80 11.15
C THR A 78 55.76 -26.01 12.19
N SER A 79 56.42 -25.50 13.23
CA SER A 79 55.75 -24.87 14.38
C SER A 79 55.73 -23.33 14.33
N LYS A 80 56.64 -22.71 13.58
CA LYS A 80 56.81 -21.26 13.50
C LYS A 80 56.63 -20.76 12.06
N ILE A 81 56.71 -19.44 11.91
CA ILE A 81 56.79 -18.78 10.61
C ILE A 81 58.12 -19.19 9.95
N TRP A 82 58.08 -19.52 8.65
CA TRP A 82 59.24 -20.03 7.89
C TRP A 82 60.45 -19.07 7.84
N THR A 83 60.26 -17.78 8.13
CA THR A 83 61.31 -16.76 8.24
C THR A 83 62.00 -16.71 9.61
N ASP A 84 61.49 -17.44 10.61
CA ASP A 84 61.95 -17.39 12.00
C ASP A 84 62.65 -18.69 12.44
N ILE A 85 63.56 -19.18 11.60
CA ILE A 85 64.33 -20.40 11.87
C ILE A 85 65.61 -20.01 12.61
N ARG A 86 65.80 -20.55 13.82
CA ARG A 86 66.85 -20.09 14.74
C ARG A 86 67.79 -21.20 15.16
N CYS A 87 69.02 -20.82 15.49
CA CYS A 87 70.00 -21.71 16.10
C CYS A 87 69.48 -22.20 17.46
N PRO A 88 69.52 -23.52 17.75
CA PRO A 88 69.03 -24.05 19.02
C PRO A 88 69.89 -23.66 20.24
N GLU A 89 71.14 -23.23 20.03
CA GLU A 89 72.08 -22.88 21.10
C GLU A 89 72.01 -21.39 21.48
N CYS A 90 72.06 -20.48 20.49
CA CYS A 90 72.12 -19.03 20.73
C CYS A 90 70.90 -18.25 20.23
N ARG A 91 69.95 -18.91 19.55
CA ARG A 91 68.74 -18.31 18.96
C ARG A 91 68.96 -17.29 17.85
N GLU A 92 70.17 -17.22 17.29
CA GLU A 92 70.42 -16.41 16.10
C GLU A 92 69.79 -17.01 14.83
N PHE A 93 69.42 -16.14 13.89
CA PHE A 93 68.75 -16.56 12.66
C PHE A 93 69.68 -17.34 11.73
N LEU A 94 69.16 -18.44 11.17
CA LEU A 94 69.84 -19.19 10.12
C LEU A 94 69.56 -18.57 8.75
N ASP A 95 70.61 -18.39 7.96
CA ASP A 95 70.50 -17.90 6.58
C ASP A 95 70.15 -19.05 5.62
N TYR A 96 69.74 -18.73 4.38
CA TYR A 96 69.42 -19.71 3.34
C TYR A 96 70.55 -20.75 3.16
N THR A 97 71.81 -20.29 3.15
CA THR A 97 72.98 -21.16 2.97
C THR A 97 73.22 -22.09 4.16
N ASP A 98 72.77 -21.71 5.36
CA ASP A 98 72.88 -22.54 6.56
C ASP A 98 71.78 -23.60 6.60
N ILE A 99 70.55 -23.22 6.26
CA ILE A 99 69.42 -24.14 6.17
C ILE A 99 69.69 -25.19 5.08
N GLN A 100 70.25 -24.80 3.94
CA GLN A 100 70.64 -25.74 2.88
C GLN A 100 71.66 -26.79 3.33
N ARG A 101 72.53 -26.45 4.29
CA ARG A 101 73.60 -27.35 4.75
C ARG A 101 73.16 -28.32 5.84
N TYR A 102 72.25 -27.90 6.72
CA TYR A 102 71.89 -28.65 7.93
C TYR A 102 70.47 -29.22 7.92
N ALA A 103 69.60 -28.78 7.01
CA ALA A 103 68.28 -29.37 6.86
C ALA A 103 68.33 -30.65 6.02
N ASP A 104 67.37 -31.55 6.27
CA ASP A 104 67.12 -32.68 5.37
C ASP A 104 66.53 -32.23 4.03
N GLU A 105 66.63 -33.10 3.02
CA GLU A 105 66.19 -32.79 1.66
C GLU A 105 64.70 -32.41 1.59
N GLU A 106 63.84 -33.03 2.40
CA GLU A 106 62.40 -32.73 2.41
C GLU A 106 62.10 -31.38 3.05
N THR A 107 62.67 -31.11 4.22
CA THR A 107 62.56 -29.83 4.93
C THR A 107 63.15 -28.69 4.10
N PHE A 108 64.27 -28.91 3.42
CA PHE A 108 64.86 -27.91 2.55
C PHE A 108 63.99 -27.60 1.34
N LYS A 109 63.44 -28.62 0.65
CA LYS A 109 62.48 -28.42 -0.46
C LYS A 109 61.26 -27.62 -0.01
N ARG A 110 60.74 -27.89 1.19
CA ARG A 110 59.62 -27.13 1.77
C ARG A 110 60.01 -25.68 2.05
N TYR A 111 61.17 -25.45 2.65
CA TYR A 111 61.70 -24.10 2.88
C TYR A 111 61.91 -23.33 1.57
N GLU A 112 62.50 -23.97 0.56
CA GLU A 112 62.72 -23.37 -0.77
C GLU A 112 61.40 -23.01 -1.46
N THR A 113 60.40 -23.88 -1.38
CA THR A 113 59.05 -23.62 -1.92
C THR A 113 58.41 -22.41 -1.25
N LEU A 114 58.56 -22.28 0.08
CA LEU A 114 58.03 -21.14 0.84
C LEU A 114 58.79 -19.84 0.56
N ALA A 115 60.11 -19.91 0.45
CA ALA A 115 60.97 -18.78 0.11
C ALA A 115 60.69 -18.27 -1.31
N LEU A 116 60.54 -19.17 -2.28
CA LEU A 116 60.13 -18.84 -3.65
C LEU A 116 58.74 -18.20 -3.65
N ARG A 117 57.80 -18.79 -2.90
CA ARG A 117 56.44 -18.26 -2.75
C ARG A 117 56.44 -16.82 -2.25
N ALA A 118 57.23 -16.52 -1.23
CA ALA A 118 57.34 -15.19 -0.67
C ALA A 118 58.02 -14.19 -1.63
N ALA A 119 59.12 -14.59 -2.27
CA ALA A 119 59.82 -13.74 -3.23
C ALA A 119 58.96 -13.37 -4.45
N MET A 120 58.12 -14.29 -4.93
CA MET A 120 57.21 -14.00 -6.04
C MET A 120 55.99 -13.22 -5.59
N ALA A 121 55.51 -13.38 -4.35
CA ALA A 121 54.41 -12.60 -3.81
C ALA A 121 54.75 -11.11 -3.62
N GLU A 122 56.05 -10.75 -3.61
CA GLU A 122 56.51 -9.36 -3.60
C GLU A 122 56.35 -8.67 -4.96
N ALA A 123 56.19 -9.44 -6.05
CA ALA A 123 55.95 -8.87 -7.37
C ALA A 123 54.53 -8.29 -7.47
N GLU A 124 54.43 -7.10 -8.08
CA GLU A 124 53.15 -6.46 -8.35
C GLU A 124 52.25 -7.37 -9.18
N ASN A 125 50.97 -7.44 -8.81
CA ASN A 125 49.95 -8.24 -9.49
C ASN A 125 50.20 -9.76 -9.54
N PHE A 126 51.13 -10.30 -8.75
CA PHE A 126 51.37 -11.73 -8.69
C PHE A 126 50.38 -12.43 -7.75
N PHE A 127 49.80 -13.54 -8.20
CA PHE A 127 48.79 -14.31 -7.49
C PHE A 127 49.15 -15.80 -7.41
N TRP A 128 49.06 -16.37 -6.20
CA TRP A 128 49.24 -17.80 -5.95
C TRP A 128 47.90 -18.53 -5.98
N CYS A 129 47.79 -19.61 -6.75
CA CYS A 129 46.55 -20.37 -6.81
C CYS A 129 46.19 -21.01 -5.46
N THR A 130 44.94 -20.82 -5.03
CA THR A 130 44.40 -21.32 -3.75
C THR A 130 44.07 -22.81 -3.76
N SER A 131 44.03 -23.46 -4.92
CA SER A 131 43.66 -24.88 -5.04
C SER A 131 44.78 -25.85 -4.60
N GLY A 132 45.92 -25.34 -4.15
CA GLY A 132 47.08 -26.15 -3.81
C GLY A 132 47.86 -26.71 -5.01
N CYS A 133 47.59 -26.25 -6.24
CA CYS A 133 48.32 -26.71 -7.44
C CYS A 133 49.77 -26.20 -7.53
N GLY A 134 50.17 -25.28 -6.64
CA GLY A 134 51.53 -24.73 -6.63
C GLY A 134 51.87 -23.80 -7.79
N SER A 135 50.91 -23.47 -8.66
CA SER A 135 51.10 -22.50 -9.75
C SER A 135 50.82 -21.08 -9.27
N GLY A 136 51.64 -20.14 -9.73
CA GLY A 136 51.43 -18.71 -9.54
C GLY A 136 51.49 -17.97 -10.88
N GLN A 137 50.73 -16.89 -11.00
CA GLN A 137 50.57 -16.14 -12.24
C GLN A 137 50.43 -14.65 -11.96
N ILE A 138 50.79 -13.83 -12.95
CA ILE A 138 50.56 -12.38 -12.89
C ILE A 138 49.17 -12.09 -13.45
N HIS A 139 48.38 -11.30 -12.73
CA HIS A 139 47.05 -10.86 -13.12
C HIS A 139 47.07 -9.38 -13.49
N GLU A 140 47.31 -9.09 -14.76
CA GLU A 140 47.50 -7.70 -15.25
C GLU A 140 46.31 -6.78 -14.96
N SER A 141 45.09 -7.34 -14.89
CA SER A 141 43.86 -6.60 -14.57
C SER A 141 43.74 -6.20 -13.09
N GLY A 142 44.68 -6.60 -12.23
CA GLY A 142 44.76 -6.17 -10.83
C GLY A 142 43.46 -6.32 -10.04
N GLN A 143 43.06 -5.26 -9.34
CA GLN A 143 41.85 -5.23 -8.51
C GLN A 143 40.56 -4.97 -9.30
N ASP A 144 40.64 -4.42 -10.52
CA ASP A 144 39.46 -4.11 -11.34
C ASP A 144 38.71 -5.38 -11.78
N GLN A 145 39.44 -6.49 -11.92
CA GLN A 145 38.86 -7.81 -12.15
C GLN A 145 39.28 -8.76 -11.02
N PRO A 146 38.50 -8.88 -9.95
CA PRO A 146 38.89 -9.68 -8.79
C PRO A 146 38.88 -11.19 -9.05
N ILE A 147 38.38 -11.66 -10.19
CA ILE A 147 38.36 -13.08 -10.56
C ILE A 147 39.69 -13.45 -11.21
N VAL A 148 40.48 -14.28 -10.53
CA VAL A 148 41.68 -14.90 -11.11
C VAL A 148 41.38 -16.34 -11.47
N ILE A 149 41.59 -16.70 -12.73
CA ILE A 149 41.47 -18.08 -13.20
C ILE A 149 42.87 -18.66 -13.34
N CYS A 150 43.16 -19.72 -12.60
CA CYS A 150 44.45 -20.38 -12.66
C CYS A 150 44.70 -20.99 -14.05
N LEU A 151 45.81 -20.63 -14.70
CA LEU A 151 46.16 -21.15 -16.03
C LEU A 151 46.55 -22.64 -16.01
N HIS A 152 46.91 -23.18 -14.83
CA HIS A 152 47.30 -24.58 -14.68
C HIS A 152 46.12 -25.50 -14.36
N CYS A 153 45.26 -25.11 -13.41
CA CYS A 153 44.21 -25.98 -12.87
C CYS A 153 42.78 -25.44 -13.10
N THR A 154 42.64 -24.31 -13.78
CA THR A 154 41.38 -23.60 -14.08
C THR A 154 40.51 -23.24 -12.85
N HIS A 155 41.05 -23.41 -11.64
CA HIS A 155 40.40 -22.98 -10.41
C HIS A 155 40.25 -21.46 -10.37
N ARG A 156 39.11 -21.00 -9.86
CA ARG A 156 38.78 -19.58 -9.72
C ARG A 156 39.06 -19.13 -8.29
N SER A 157 39.77 -18.03 -8.15
CA SER A 157 40.11 -17.44 -6.86
C SER A 157 39.84 -15.95 -6.85
N CYS A 158 39.64 -15.38 -5.67
CA CYS A 158 39.49 -13.94 -5.50
C CYS A 158 40.87 -13.28 -5.31
N PHE A 159 41.20 -12.30 -6.15
CA PHE A 159 42.45 -11.53 -6.07
C PHE A 159 42.56 -10.72 -4.77
N HIS A 160 41.44 -10.16 -4.30
CA HIS A 160 41.40 -9.29 -3.10
C HIS A 160 41.58 -10.08 -1.80
N HIS A 161 40.89 -11.22 -1.67
CA HIS A 161 40.87 -12.00 -0.42
C HIS A 161 41.84 -13.18 -0.42
N ASN A 162 42.39 -13.56 -1.58
CA ASN A 162 43.27 -14.73 -1.73
C ASN A 162 42.63 -16.04 -1.22
N VAL A 163 41.32 -16.19 -1.47
CA VAL A 163 40.51 -17.39 -1.18
C VAL A 163 39.87 -17.93 -2.45
N ALA A 164 39.26 -19.10 -2.36
CA ALA A 164 38.43 -19.64 -3.44
C ALA A 164 37.35 -18.62 -3.83
N TRP A 165 37.06 -18.52 -5.13
CA TRP A 165 36.12 -17.53 -5.64
C TRP A 165 34.74 -17.66 -4.97
N HIS A 166 34.27 -16.58 -4.35
CA HIS A 166 32.95 -16.50 -3.75
C HIS A 166 31.91 -16.19 -4.83
N GLN A 167 31.19 -17.23 -5.27
CA GLN A 167 30.24 -17.10 -6.37
C GLN A 167 28.98 -16.35 -5.92
N GLY A 168 28.62 -15.28 -6.63
CA GLY A 168 27.39 -14.51 -6.37
C GLY A 168 27.53 -13.41 -5.34
N LEU A 169 28.73 -13.17 -4.83
CA LEU A 169 29.05 -12.08 -3.91
C LEU A 169 30.10 -11.17 -4.55
N THR A 170 29.97 -9.89 -4.30
CA THR A 170 31.06 -8.93 -4.52
C THR A 170 32.10 -9.05 -3.39
N CYS A 171 33.29 -8.46 -3.56
CA CYS A 171 34.29 -8.50 -2.49
C CYS A 171 33.76 -7.83 -1.21
N ASP A 172 33.09 -6.69 -1.34
CA ASP A 172 32.49 -5.96 -0.21
C ASP A 172 31.40 -6.77 0.50
N GLU A 173 30.54 -7.47 -0.25
CA GLU A 173 29.52 -8.36 0.34
C GLU A 173 30.16 -9.56 1.04
N TYR A 174 31.23 -10.13 0.47
CA TYR A 174 31.97 -11.21 1.10
C TYR A 174 32.64 -10.78 2.41
N ASP A 175 33.16 -9.55 2.48
CA ASP A 175 33.71 -8.99 3.72
C ASP A 175 32.61 -8.78 4.79
N GLN A 176 31.43 -8.34 4.38
CA GLN A 176 30.28 -8.23 5.29
C GLN A 176 29.82 -9.59 5.82
N LEU A 177 29.81 -10.63 4.96
CA LEU A 177 29.53 -12.00 5.36
C LEU A 177 30.54 -12.52 6.39
N LEU A 178 31.82 -12.17 6.25
CA LEU A 178 32.85 -12.53 7.23
C LEU A 178 32.72 -11.74 8.53
N ALA A 179 32.25 -10.49 8.48
CA ALA A 179 32.08 -9.63 9.65
C ALA A 179 30.85 -10.01 10.49
N ASP A 180 29.72 -10.32 9.84
CA ASP A 180 28.47 -10.69 10.52
C ASP A 180 27.75 -11.82 9.74
N PRO A 181 28.10 -13.09 10.03
CA PRO A 181 27.54 -14.24 9.32
C PRO A 181 26.04 -14.45 9.57
N ASP A 182 25.54 -14.03 10.74
CA ASP A 182 24.16 -14.31 11.15
C ASP A 182 23.17 -13.30 10.57
N ASN A 183 23.64 -12.08 10.28
CA ASN A 183 22.80 -11.00 9.75
C ASN A 183 23.11 -10.62 8.30
N PHE A 184 24.02 -11.34 7.64
CA PHE A 184 24.33 -11.08 6.24
C PHE A 184 23.09 -11.29 5.36
N ARG A 185 22.68 -10.24 4.67
CA ARG A 185 21.68 -10.30 3.61
C ARG A 185 22.32 -9.80 2.33
N SER A 186 22.21 -10.60 1.28
CA SER A 186 22.69 -10.16 -0.03
C SER A 186 21.85 -8.98 -0.52
N LYS A 187 22.44 -8.11 -1.36
CA LYS A 187 21.71 -6.97 -1.93
C LYS A 187 20.46 -7.41 -2.71
N LEU A 188 20.55 -8.55 -3.39
CA LEU A 188 19.43 -9.12 -4.15
C LEU A 188 18.25 -9.52 -3.25
N GLU A 189 18.51 -10.06 -2.06
CA GLU A 189 17.46 -10.40 -1.10
C GLU A 189 16.75 -9.15 -0.57
N ILE A 190 17.51 -8.11 -0.23
CA ILE A 190 16.96 -6.82 0.22
C ILE A 190 16.08 -6.19 -0.86
N ASP A 191 16.57 -6.15 -2.10
CA ASP A 191 15.84 -5.57 -3.23
C ASP A 191 14.56 -6.38 -3.53
N ASN A 192 14.60 -7.71 -3.42
CA ASN A 192 13.43 -8.57 -3.59
C ASN A 192 12.40 -8.37 -2.47
N GLU A 193 12.83 -8.25 -1.21
CA GLU A 193 11.95 -7.97 -0.07
C GLU A 193 11.29 -6.59 -0.21
N ALA A 194 12.05 -5.57 -0.60
CA ALA A 194 11.53 -4.23 -0.87
C ALA A 194 10.52 -4.24 -2.02
N TRP A 195 10.79 -4.98 -3.09
CA TRP A 195 9.86 -5.12 -4.21
C TRP A 195 8.57 -5.83 -3.79
N ALA A 196 8.67 -6.90 -2.99
CA ALA A 196 7.50 -7.62 -2.46
C ALA A 196 6.66 -6.74 -1.54
N ALA A 197 7.30 -6.00 -0.63
CA ALA A 197 6.62 -5.07 0.28
C ALA A 197 5.89 -3.94 -0.47
N ALA A 198 6.52 -3.40 -1.52
CA ALA A 198 5.88 -2.40 -2.38
C ALA A 198 4.66 -2.97 -3.12
N GLN A 199 4.76 -4.21 -3.60
CA GLN A 199 3.65 -4.90 -4.27
C GLN A 199 2.47 -5.15 -3.32
N GLU A 200 2.74 -5.57 -2.09
CA GLU A 200 1.71 -5.80 -1.07
C GLU A 200 0.99 -4.50 -0.69
N ALA A 201 1.74 -3.42 -0.46
CA ALA A 201 1.17 -2.10 -0.16
C ALA A 201 0.26 -1.59 -1.30
N GLN A 202 0.65 -1.84 -2.56
CA GLN A 202 -0.17 -1.48 -3.71
C GLN A 202 -1.49 -2.29 -3.75
N LEU A 203 -1.43 -3.60 -3.49
CA LEU A 203 -2.62 -4.46 -3.44
C LEU A 203 -3.56 -4.07 -2.30
N GLU A 204 -3.02 -3.66 -1.15
CA GLU A 204 -3.81 -3.17 -0.03
C GLU A 204 -4.54 -1.86 -0.37
N ALA A 205 -3.84 -0.93 -1.02
CA ALA A 205 -4.44 0.32 -1.51
C ALA A 205 -5.55 0.07 -2.52
N ASP A 206 -5.34 -0.83 -3.49
CA ASP A 206 -6.35 -1.21 -4.48
C ASP A 206 -7.58 -1.86 -3.82
N ARG A 207 -7.36 -2.71 -2.81
CA ARG A 207 -8.45 -3.32 -2.03
C ARG A 207 -9.24 -2.27 -1.26
N ALA A 208 -8.57 -1.30 -0.64
CA ALA A 208 -9.22 -0.22 0.09
C ALA A 208 -10.06 0.66 -0.85
N MET A 209 -9.54 0.98 -2.05
CA MET A 209 -10.31 1.69 -3.08
C MET A 209 -11.55 0.91 -3.52
N ALA A 210 -11.42 -0.39 -3.78
CA ALA A 210 -12.55 -1.25 -4.16
C ALA A 210 -13.62 -1.31 -3.06
N GLN A 211 -13.22 -1.41 -1.79
CA GLN A 211 -14.14 -1.37 -0.65
C GLN A 211 -14.86 -0.02 -0.56
N GLY A 212 -14.14 1.10 -0.77
CA GLY A 212 -14.73 2.44 -0.80
C GLY A 212 -15.78 2.59 -1.91
N LEU A 213 -15.50 2.08 -3.12
CA LEU A 213 -16.45 2.11 -4.24
C LEU A 213 -17.72 1.29 -3.95
N LEU A 214 -17.58 0.09 -3.36
CA LEU A 214 -18.72 -0.75 -3.00
C LEU A 214 -19.59 -0.09 -1.93
N GLU A 215 -18.98 0.57 -0.95
CA GLU A 215 -19.71 1.29 0.08
C GLU A 215 -20.43 2.52 -0.48
N GLU A 216 -19.80 3.27 -1.38
CA GLU A 216 -20.47 4.37 -2.07
C GLU A 216 -21.65 3.89 -2.93
N GLU A 217 -21.49 2.78 -3.66
CA GLU A 217 -22.59 2.19 -4.44
C GLU A 217 -23.77 1.79 -3.52
N ARG A 218 -23.47 1.26 -2.33
CA ARG A 218 -24.48 0.93 -1.31
C ARG A 218 -25.23 2.19 -0.87
N ARG A 219 -24.52 3.26 -0.52
CA ARG A 219 -25.13 4.54 -0.11
C ARG A 219 -26.00 5.14 -1.19
N VAL A 220 -25.54 5.13 -2.44
CA VAL A 220 -26.30 5.62 -3.60
C VAL A 220 -27.57 4.78 -3.79
N ARG A 221 -27.47 3.45 -3.66
CA ARG A 221 -28.63 2.55 -3.73
C ARG A 221 -29.65 2.84 -2.63
N GLU A 222 -29.20 2.97 -1.39
CA GLU A 222 -30.06 3.28 -0.24
C GLU A 222 -30.76 4.63 -0.40
N MET A 223 -30.04 5.68 -0.84
CA MET A 223 -30.64 6.99 -1.13
C MET A 223 -31.68 6.93 -2.25
N ARG A 224 -31.42 6.14 -3.30
CA ARG A 224 -32.38 5.94 -4.38
C ARG A 224 -33.64 5.24 -3.88
N GLU A 225 -33.49 4.18 -3.09
CA GLU A 225 -34.62 3.45 -2.50
C GLU A 225 -35.45 4.33 -1.56
N MET A 226 -34.80 5.17 -0.75
CA MET A 226 -35.47 6.17 0.10
C MET A 226 -36.30 7.14 -0.72
N ARG A 227 -35.72 7.76 -1.76
CA ARG A 227 -36.43 8.68 -2.67
C ARG A 227 -37.63 8.02 -3.34
N GLU A 228 -37.47 6.78 -3.82
CA GLU A 228 -38.56 6.01 -4.42
C GLU A 228 -39.67 5.70 -3.41
N ARG A 229 -39.35 5.42 -2.14
CA ARG A 229 -40.35 5.22 -1.07
C ARG A 229 -41.12 6.50 -0.76
N GLU A 230 -40.41 7.62 -0.59
CA GLU A 230 -41.03 8.93 -0.32
C GLU A 230 -41.95 9.36 -1.46
N GLU A 231 -41.54 9.17 -2.72
CA GLU A 231 -42.37 9.46 -3.88
C GLU A 231 -43.64 8.59 -3.92
N ARG A 232 -43.50 7.28 -3.64
CA ARG A 232 -44.66 6.37 -3.52
C ARG A 232 -45.62 6.79 -2.41
N GLU A 233 -45.10 7.28 -1.29
CA GLU A 233 -45.93 7.76 -0.19
C GLU A 233 -46.66 9.06 -0.58
N ARG A 234 -45.94 10.01 -1.17
CA ARG A 234 -46.51 11.28 -1.66
C ARG A 234 -47.60 11.04 -2.70
N THR A 235 -47.34 10.18 -3.68
CA THR A 235 -48.34 9.82 -4.71
C THR A 235 -49.56 9.13 -4.10
N ARG A 236 -49.38 8.21 -3.14
CA ARG A 236 -50.49 7.58 -2.41
C ARG A 236 -51.34 8.61 -1.67
N LYS A 237 -50.71 9.51 -0.91
CA LYS A 237 -51.40 10.60 -0.19
C LYS A 237 -52.14 11.53 -1.15
N ALA A 238 -51.54 11.89 -2.28
CA ALA A 238 -52.17 12.74 -3.29
C ALA A 238 -53.40 12.07 -3.94
N ILE A 239 -53.33 10.77 -4.26
CA ILE A 239 -54.46 10.01 -4.79
C ILE A 239 -55.62 9.97 -3.78
N GLU A 240 -55.30 9.76 -2.50
CA GLU A 240 -56.30 9.71 -1.43
C GLU A 240 -56.96 11.07 -1.22
N LEU A 241 -56.18 12.15 -1.15
CA LEU A 241 -56.68 13.52 -1.07
C LEU A 241 -57.57 13.86 -2.27
N ALA A 242 -57.16 13.50 -3.48
CA ALA A 242 -57.95 13.74 -4.70
C ALA A 242 -59.31 13.01 -4.65
N ARG A 243 -59.36 11.79 -4.10
CA ARG A 243 -60.63 11.06 -3.89
C ARG A 243 -61.54 11.77 -2.89
N GLN A 244 -60.98 12.25 -1.78
CA GLN A 244 -61.76 13.00 -0.77
C GLN A 244 -62.33 14.29 -1.36
N ILE A 245 -61.52 15.06 -2.10
CA ILE A 245 -61.97 16.29 -2.77
C ILE A 245 -63.08 15.99 -3.78
N ALA A 246 -62.92 14.93 -4.59
CA ALA A 246 -63.94 14.53 -5.57
C ALA A 246 -65.25 14.09 -4.89
N ALA A 247 -65.18 13.35 -3.79
CA ALA A 247 -66.35 12.94 -3.01
C ALA A 247 -67.08 14.15 -2.41
N ARG A 248 -66.32 15.11 -1.83
CA ARG A 248 -66.88 16.35 -1.27
C ARG A 248 -67.59 17.19 -2.33
N ARG A 249 -66.92 17.45 -3.47
CA ARG A 249 -67.51 18.20 -4.59
C ARG A 249 -68.79 17.54 -5.11
N LYS A 250 -68.78 16.21 -5.25
CA LYS A 250 -69.98 15.48 -5.68
C LYS A 250 -71.15 15.65 -4.69
N ALA A 251 -70.87 15.56 -3.38
CA ALA A 251 -71.90 15.78 -2.36
C ALA A 251 -72.44 17.23 -2.40
N GLU A 252 -71.56 18.22 -2.53
CA GLU A 252 -71.93 19.64 -2.70
C GLU A 252 -72.80 19.85 -3.96
N GLU A 253 -72.41 19.26 -5.10
CA GLU A 253 -73.14 19.33 -6.36
C GLU A 253 -74.51 18.63 -6.28
N ASP A 254 -74.59 17.46 -5.62
CA ASP A 254 -75.84 16.72 -5.44
C ASP A 254 -76.80 17.50 -4.54
N MET A 255 -76.32 18.08 -3.42
CA MET A 255 -77.10 18.97 -2.54
C MET A 255 -77.54 20.25 -3.26
N SER A 256 -76.65 20.85 -4.08
CA SER A 256 -76.98 22.01 -4.90
C SER A 256 -78.06 21.67 -5.93
N ARG A 257 -77.95 20.51 -6.59
CA ARG A 257 -78.91 20.06 -7.60
C ARG A 257 -80.28 19.78 -6.98
N GLU A 258 -80.34 19.17 -5.81
CA GLU A 258 -81.59 18.95 -5.07
C GLU A 258 -82.24 20.28 -4.64
N THR A 259 -81.44 21.21 -4.10
CA THR A 259 -81.93 22.53 -3.71
C THR A 259 -82.51 23.29 -4.89
N VAL A 260 -81.83 23.29 -6.04
CA VAL A 260 -82.33 23.89 -7.29
C VAL A 260 -83.61 23.19 -7.76
N GLY A 261 -83.66 21.85 -7.73
CA GLY A 261 -84.87 21.10 -8.09
C GLY A 261 -86.07 21.38 -7.18
N ARG A 262 -85.82 21.64 -5.89
CA ARG A 262 -86.88 21.96 -4.91
C ARG A 262 -87.37 23.40 -5.04
N THR A 263 -86.49 24.34 -5.36
CA THR A 263 -86.80 25.79 -5.34
C THR A 263 -87.18 26.35 -6.72
N THR A 264 -86.82 25.65 -7.80
CA THR A 264 -87.01 26.16 -9.17
C THR A 264 -87.77 25.18 -10.06
N LYS A 265 -88.54 25.70 -11.02
CA LYS A 265 -89.23 24.89 -12.05
C LYS A 265 -88.75 25.24 -13.46
N PRO A 266 -88.63 24.26 -14.38
CA PRO A 266 -88.22 24.52 -15.74
C PRO A 266 -89.32 25.23 -16.54
N CYS A 267 -88.94 26.23 -17.34
CA CYS A 267 -89.84 26.87 -18.28
C CYS A 267 -90.32 25.88 -19.36
N PRO A 268 -91.63 25.74 -19.61
CA PRO A 268 -92.16 24.80 -20.62
C PRO A 268 -91.72 25.12 -22.06
N GLY A 269 -91.36 26.37 -22.35
CA GLY A 269 -90.92 26.79 -23.69
C GLY A 269 -89.42 26.63 -23.98
N CYS A 270 -88.55 26.64 -22.96
CA CYS A 270 -87.10 26.62 -23.18
C CYS A 270 -86.27 25.84 -22.15
N GLY A 271 -86.89 25.27 -21.12
CA GLY A 271 -86.22 24.47 -20.09
C GLY A 271 -85.40 25.26 -19.06
N TRP A 272 -85.35 26.59 -19.13
CA TRP A 272 -84.64 27.41 -18.14
C TRP A 272 -85.28 27.29 -16.76
N ALA A 273 -84.49 27.02 -15.71
CA ALA A 273 -84.95 26.96 -14.34
C ALA A 273 -85.35 28.36 -13.83
N ILE A 274 -86.58 28.49 -13.35
CA ILE A 274 -87.16 29.74 -12.86
C ILE A 274 -87.58 29.53 -11.40
N GLU A 275 -87.07 30.38 -10.51
CA GLU A 275 -87.42 30.41 -9.09
C GLU A 275 -88.72 31.19 -8.88
N LYS A 276 -89.61 30.70 -8.02
CA LYS A 276 -90.91 31.34 -7.74
C LYS A 276 -90.70 32.68 -7.03
N ASN A 277 -91.29 33.76 -7.56
CA ASN A 277 -91.44 35.01 -6.82
C ASN A 277 -92.72 34.95 -5.97
N ASP A 278 -92.64 35.34 -4.69
CA ASP A 278 -93.80 35.35 -3.82
C ASP A 278 -94.83 36.40 -4.27
N GLY A 279 -96.04 35.94 -4.58
CA GLY A 279 -97.20 36.80 -4.83
C GLY A 279 -98.09 36.48 -6.04
N CYS A 280 -97.62 35.76 -7.07
CA CYS A 280 -98.46 35.43 -8.23
C CYS A 280 -98.05 34.13 -8.95
N SER A 281 -99.04 33.30 -9.33
CA SER A 281 -98.78 32.07 -10.08
C SER A 281 -98.57 32.28 -11.59
N HIS A 282 -98.70 33.51 -12.09
CA HIS A 282 -98.31 33.89 -13.45
C HIS A 282 -96.83 34.24 -13.48
N MET A 283 -96.06 33.54 -14.31
CA MET A 283 -94.63 33.76 -14.43
C MET A 283 -94.22 33.99 -15.88
N THR A 284 -93.29 34.93 -16.07
CA THR A 284 -92.70 35.24 -17.37
C THR A 284 -91.25 34.77 -17.36
N CYS A 285 -90.91 33.85 -18.26
CA CYS A 285 -89.54 33.37 -18.39
C CYS A 285 -88.60 34.52 -18.81
N VAL A 286 -87.55 34.77 -18.02
CA VAL A 286 -86.55 35.81 -18.33
C VAL A 286 -85.78 35.56 -19.64
N LYS A 287 -85.64 34.30 -20.05
CA LYS A 287 -84.86 33.89 -21.23
C LYS A 287 -85.67 33.91 -22.54
N CYS A 288 -86.83 33.26 -22.57
CA CYS A 288 -87.65 33.16 -23.78
C CYS A 288 -88.88 34.07 -23.78
N LYS A 289 -89.11 34.83 -22.70
CA LYS A 289 -90.28 35.71 -22.49
C LYS A 289 -91.64 35.00 -22.58
N HIS A 290 -91.65 33.68 -22.54
CA HIS A 290 -92.87 32.89 -22.49
C HIS A 290 -93.56 33.10 -21.14
N GLN A 291 -94.86 33.35 -21.18
CA GLN A 291 -95.70 33.59 -20.01
C GLN A 291 -96.51 32.34 -19.73
N PHE A 292 -96.43 31.81 -18.52
CA PHE A 292 -97.06 30.55 -18.18
C PHE A 292 -97.49 30.54 -16.71
N CYS A 293 -98.38 29.62 -16.36
CA CYS A 293 -98.74 29.34 -14.98
C CYS A 293 -97.65 28.49 -14.30
N TYR A 294 -97.06 28.97 -13.20
CA TYR A 294 -96.00 28.27 -12.47
C TYR A 294 -96.43 26.92 -11.86
N GLU A 295 -97.73 26.71 -11.67
CA GLU A 295 -98.25 25.50 -11.04
C GLU A 295 -98.39 24.36 -12.04
N CYS A 296 -98.99 24.62 -13.20
CA CYS A 296 -99.29 23.58 -14.20
C CYS A 296 -98.48 23.68 -15.50
N GLY A 297 -97.78 24.79 -15.74
CA GLY A 297 -97.02 25.02 -16.97
C GLY A 297 -97.86 25.42 -18.19
N ALA A 298 -99.16 25.71 -18.01
CA ALA A 298 -100.04 26.15 -19.08
C ALA A 298 -99.66 27.55 -19.60
N ASP A 299 -99.75 27.75 -20.92
CA ASP A 299 -99.44 29.04 -21.58
C ASP A 299 -100.48 30.09 -21.18
N HIS A 300 -100.00 31.20 -20.61
CA HIS A 300 -100.86 32.27 -20.11
C HIS A 300 -101.64 32.95 -21.24
N LYS A 301 -101.11 33.00 -22.46
CA LYS A 301 -101.84 33.54 -23.61
C LYS A 301 -103.07 32.70 -23.92
N GLN A 302 -102.94 31.37 -23.80
CA GLN A 302 -104.06 30.47 -24.04
C GLN A 302 -105.08 30.50 -22.91
N ILE A 303 -104.65 30.68 -21.66
CA ILE A 303 -105.55 30.88 -20.51
C ILE A 303 -106.40 32.15 -20.70
N LEU A 304 -105.80 33.25 -21.18
CA LEU A 304 -106.53 34.49 -21.47
C LEU A 304 -107.52 34.34 -22.64
N GLU A 305 -107.24 33.48 -23.62
CA GLU A 305 -108.06 33.31 -24.83
C GLU A 305 -109.19 32.27 -24.67
N LYS A 306 -108.94 31.19 -23.93
CA LYS A 306 -109.82 30.00 -23.86
C LYS A 306 -110.28 29.67 -22.44
N ASP A 307 -110.09 30.63 -21.52
CA ASP A 307 -110.49 30.56 -20.12
C ASP A 307 -109.67 29.54 -19.30
N ASN A 308 -109.99 29.41 -18.02
CA ASN A 308 -109.29 28.58 -17.03
C ASN A 308 -109.19 27.08 -17.38
N THR A 309 -109.93 26.60 -18.38
CA THR A 309 -109.88 25.20 -18.89
C THR A 309 -108.52 24.79 -19.48
N VAL A 310 -107.64 25.75 -19.80
CA VAL A 310 -106.30 25.47 -20.33
C VAL A 310 -105.31 25.09 -19.23
N HIS A 311 -105.62 25.39 -17.98
CA HIS A 311 -104.88 24.82 -16.86
C HIS A 311 -105.00 23.29 -16.92
N LYS A 312 -103.99 22.59 -16.41
CA LYS A 312 -104.12 21.13 -16.27
C LYS A 312 -105.15 20.79 -15.20
N GLU A 313 -105.80 19.64 -15.30
CA GLU A 313 -106.82 19.14 -14.35
C GLU A 313 -106.35 19.13 -12.88
N ASP A 314 -105.02 19.06 -12.66
CA ASP A 314 -104.35 19.06 -11.35
C ASP A 314 -103.99 20.47 -10.84
N CYS A 315 -104.36 21.53 -11.56
CA CYS A 315 -104.05 22.92 -11.22
C CYS A 315 -105.19 23.58 -10.47
N LYS A 316 -104.87 24.32 -9.39
CA LYS A 316 -105.86 25.04 -8.57
C LYS A 316 -106.70 26.07 -9.33
N PHE A 317 -106.28 26.45 -10.54
CA PHE A 317 -107.00 27.41 -11.39
C PHE A 317 -107.83 26.73 -12.47
N HIS A 318 -107.80 25.40 -12.58
CA HIS A 318 -108.65 24.67 -13.52
C HIS A 318 -110.10 24.65 -13.01
N PRO A 319 -111.13 24.74 -13.88
CA PRO A 319 -112.53 24.86 -13.45
C PRO A 319 -113.03 23.64 -12.67
N SER A 320 -112.45 22.46 -12.86
CA SER A 320 -112.78 21.26 -12.07
C SER A 320 -112.20 21.29 -10.64
N GLN A 321 -111.31 22.23 -10.32
CA GLN A 321 -110.73 22.41 -8.98
C GLN A 321 -111.24 23.66 -8.25
N LEU A 322 -112.14 24.43 -8.86
CA LEU A 322 -112.71 25.64 -8.27
C LEU A 322 -114.12 25.35 -7.73
N GLU A 323 -114.19 24.66 -6.58
CA GLU A 323 -115.35 24.64 -5.68
C GLU A 323 -114.97 25.16 -4.27
N ASP A 324 -115.90 25.96 -3.74
CA ASP A 324 -116.07 26.71 -2.49
C ASP A 324 -115.06 26.67 -1.32
N SER A 325 -114.82 27.87 -0.79
CA SER A 325 -114.20 28.16 0.51
C SER A 325 -115.01 27.62 1.70
N ALA A 326 -114.48 26.62 2.42
CA ALA A 326 -114.76 26.38 3.85
C ALA A 326 -113.71 25.43 4.47
N GLU A 327 -113.03 25.94 5.52
CA GLU A 327 -112.59 25.24 6.76
C GLU A 327 -111.63 24.02 6.63
N SER A 328 -110.33 24.20 6.92
CA SER A 328 -109.65 23.84 8.20
C SER A 328 -109.77 22.36 8.57
N GLU A 329 -108.69 21.58 8.63
CA GLU A 329 -107.90 21.29 9.86
C GLU A 329 -106.54 20.70 9.42
N VAL A 330 -105.40 21.37 9.65
CA VAL A 330 -104.51 21.22 10.82
C VAL A 330 -104.42 19.78 11.36
N ARG A 331 -103.31 19.10 11.05
CA ARG A 331 -102.64 18.20 11.99
C ARG A 331 -101.14 18.38 11.90
N ASP A 332 -100.69 19.28 12.75
CA ASP A 332 -99.39 19.23 13.40
C ASP A 332 -99.19 17.84 14.06
N ASN A 333 -97.97 17.33 13.97
CA ASN A 333 -97.32 16.63 15.07
C ASN A 333 -95.83 16.98 14.96
N ASP A 334 -95.56 18.17 15.47
CA ASP A 334 -94.30 18.59 16.05
C ASP A 334 -94.13 17.85 17.40
N GLU A 335 -92.93 17.30 17.61
CA GLU A 335 -92.22 17.06 18.88
C GLU A 335 -90.92 16.36 18.42
N GLY A 336 -89.76 17.02 18.35
CA GLY A 336 -89.21 17.95 19.34
C GLY A 336 -88.50 17.09 20.39
N ASP A 337 -87.22 16.78 20.19
CA ASP A 337 -86.07 17.54 20.67
C ASP A 337 -85.49 16.85 21.92
N GLY A 338 -84.16 16.79 21.95
CA GLY A 338 -83.38 15.98 22.87
C GLY A 338 -81.90 16.16 22.57
N ASP A 339 -81.53 17.43 22.46
CA ASP A 339 -80.22 18.00 22.79
C ASP A 339 -79.63 17.38 24.07
N ASP A 340 -78.34 17.05 24.02
CA ASP A 340 -77.42 17.27 25.15
C ASP A 340 -75.98 17.14 24.62
N THR A 341 -75.45 18.31 24.28
CA THR A 341 -74.04 18.69 24.24
C THR A 341 -73.28 18.35 25.53
N GLU A 342 -72.04 17.89 25.37
CA GLU A 342 -70.86 18.27 26.19
C GLU A 342 -69.65 18.18 25.22
N GLU A 343 -69.12 19.31 24.74
CA GLU A 343 -67.94 20.01 25.31
C GLU A 343 -66.76 19.03 25.51
N GLY A 344 -65.65 19.08 24.78
CA GLY A 344 -64.86 20.23 24.40
C GLY A 344 -63.48 20.02 25.03
N ASP A 345 -62.42 19.92 24.23
CA ASP A 345 -61.08 20.26 24.71
C ASP A 345 -60.25 20.75 23.54
N TRP A 346 -59.92 22.04 23.63
CA TRP A 346 -58.95 22.74 22.79
C TRP A 346 -57.63 22.64 23.51
N ASP A 347 -56.57 22.22 22.84
CA ASP A 347 -55.24 22.64 23.28
C ASP A 347 -54.40 23.12 22.10
N GLU A 348 -53.72 24.22 22.39
CA GLU A 348 -53.02 25.15 21.52
C GLU A 348 -51.60 24.68 21.20
N GLY A 349 -50.97 25.33 20.21
CA GLY A 349 -49.51 25.38 20.05
C GLY A 349 -48.93 24.31 19.13
N ASP A 350 -47.97 24.57 18.25
CA ASP A 350 -47.17 25.76 18.02
C ASP A 350 -46.81 25.83 16.54
N PHE A 351 -46.92 27.04 16.00
CA PHE A 351 -46.53 27.43 14.66
C PHE A 351 -45.18 28.16 14.82
N GLU A 352 -44.09 27.43 14.66
CA GLU A 352 -42.77 28.01 14.47
C GLU A 352 -42.49 28.07 12.96
N ASP A 353 -42.77 29.24 12.38
CA ASP A 353 -42.17 29.70 11.13
C ASP A 353 -40.68 29.96 11.38
N GLU A 354 -39.81 29.09 10.87
CA GLU A 354 -38.42 29.45 10.59
C GLU A 354 -38.31 29.84 9.11
N GLU A 355 -38.26 31.16 8.88
CA GLU A 355 -37.86 31.78 7.62
C GLU A 355 -36.34 31.61 7.44
N ASP A 356 -35.92 30.65 6.61
CA ASP A 356 -34.56 30.64 6.07
C ASP A 356 -34.52 31.43 4.75
N GLU A 357 -33.90 32.61 4.82
CA GLU A 357 -33.56 33.47 3.70
C GLU A 357 -32.48 32.80 2.81
N GLU A 358 -32.86 32.26 1.65
CA GLU A 358 -31.90 31.92 0.60
C GLU A 358 -31.74 33.12 -0.37
N GLU A 359 -30.55 33.75 -0.34
CA GLU A 359 -30.12 34.78 -1.28
C GLU A 359 -30.10 34.27 -2.73
N GLU A 360 -30.92 34.89 -3.59
CA GLU A 360 -30.99 34.63 -5.02
C GLU A 360 -29.82 35.31 -5.75
N VAL A 361 -28.80 34.55 -6.17
CA VAL A 361 -27.70 35.06 -7.02
C VAL A 361 -28.15 35.12 -8.48
N ILE A 362 -28.62 36.28 -8.92
CA ILE A 362 -29.00 36.55 -10.32
C ILE A 362 -27.74 36.67 -11.20
N VAL A 363 -27.45 35.63 -12.00
CA VAL A 363 -26.43 35.68 -13.06
C VAL A 363 -27.00 36.40 -14.30
N ILE A 364 -26.75 37.70 -14.40
CA ILE A 364 -27.07 38.49 -15.61
C ILE A 364 -26.05 38.14 -16.70
N ARG A 365 -26.49 37.39 -17.73
CA ARG A 365 -25.75 37.22 -18.99
C ARG A 365 -25.71 38.55 -19.77
N GLY A 366 -24.64 39.32 -19.55
CA GLY A 366 -24.33 40.52 -20.32
C GLY A 366 -23.77 40.20 -21.71
N SER A 367 -24.54 40.49 -22.75
CA SER A 367 -24.04 40.61 -24.13
C SER A 367 -23.16 41.87 -24.27
N ILE A 368 -21.86 41.70 -24.48
CA ILE A 368 -20.99 42.79 -24.93
C ILE A 368 -20.92 42.77 -26.45
N ARG A 369 -21.63 43.72 -27.08
CA ARG A 369 -21.39 44.15 -28.46
C ARG A 369 -20.32 45.23 -28.46
N ARG A 370 -19.42 45.11 -29.45
CA ARG A 370 -18.34 46.04 -29.84
C ARG A 370 -18.76 47.53 -29.85
N PHE A 371 -17.82 48.39 -29.46
CA PHE A 371 -17.74 49.77 -29.95
C PHE A 371 -16.32 50.09 -30.41
N LYS A 372 -16.25 50.51 -31.69
CA LYS A 372 -15.17 51.11 -32.49
C LYS A 372 -13.84 50.39 -32.63
#